data_AF-A0A7S1YBC2-F1
#
_entry.id   AF-A0A7S1YBC2-F1
#
_cell.length_a   1.000
_cell.length_b   1.000
_cell.length_c   1.000
_cell.angle_alpha   90.00
_cell.angle_beta   90.00
_cell.angle_gamma   90.00
#
_symmetry.space_group_name_H-M   'P 1'
#
loop_
_entity.id
_entity.type
_entity.pdbx_description
1 polymer ?
#
loop_
_entity_poly.entity_id
_entity_poly.type
_entity_poly.pdbx_seq_one_letter_code
_entity_poly.pdbx_strand_id
1 'polypeptide(L)'
;FFFYCKEFCSNLNVEFDHCSIRVTALTGAAAVSIFGETIDTAAGLLKKNMNFTLDQREAWARTRLLIVDEVSFMSCGKLIRLHQNLRALKQNYTALYGGFNMVFCGDFRQLEPIGKKEVPLYMAHGEAEQL
;
A
#
# COMPACT_ATOMS: atom_id res chain seq x y z
N PHE A 1 -14.25 -0.81 12.85
CA PHE A 1 -13.53 -1.03 11.58
C PHE A 1 -14.16 -2.14 10.73
N PHE A 2 -14.19 -3.41 11.17
CA PHE A 2 -14.80 -4.51 10.39
C PHE A 2 -16.22 -4.23 9.90
N PHE A 3 -17.12 -3.77 10.78
CA PHE A 3 -18.50 -3.44 10.40
C PHE A 3 -18.57 -2.33 9.34
N TYR A 4 -17.72 -1.31 9.46
CA TYR A 4 -17.61 -0.25 8.47
C TYR A 4 -17.15 -0.79 7.11
N CYS A 5 -16.13 -1.66 7.09
CA CYS A 5 -15.66 -2.31 5.85
C CYS A 5 -16.78 -3.14 5.18
N LYS A 6 -17.56 -3.87 5.99
CA LYS A 6 -18.70 -4.66 5.50
C LYS A 6 -19.79 -3.75 4.93
N GLU A 7 -20.12 -2.68 5.62
CA GLU A 7 -21.09 -1.68 5.14
C GLU A 7 -20.62 -0.98 3.86
N PHE A 8 -19.35 -0.57 3.80
CA PHE A 8 -18.72 0.02 2.63
C PHE A 8 -18.81 -0.89 1.40
N CYS A 9 -18.44 -2.17 1.53
CA CYS A 9 -18.57 -3.13 0.44
C CYS A 9 -20.02 -3.37 0.03
N SER A 10 -20.94 -3.46 1.00
CA SER A 10 -22.37 -3.59 0.74
C SER A 10 -22.93 -2.42 -0.07
N ASN A 11 -22.56 -1.18 0.29
CA ASN A 11 -22.98 0.03 -0.43
C ASN A 11 -22.44 0.11 -1.86
N LEU A 12 -21.33 -0.58 -2.14
CA LEU A 12 -20.74 -0.69 -3.48
C LEU A 12 -21.23 -1.91 -4.26
N ASN A 13 -22.16 -2.71 -3.71
CA ASN A 13 -22.62 -3.97 -4.26
C ASN A 13 -21.46 -4.95 -4.59
N VAL A 14 -20.46 -5.01 -3.71
CA VAL A 14 -19.36 -5.98 -3.82
C VAL A 14 -19.29 -6.85 -2.57
N GLU A 15 -18.80 -8.07 -2.74
CA GLU A 15 -18.52 -8.96 -1.61
C GLU A 15 -17.41 -8.38 -0.74
N PHE A 16 -17.59 -8.46 0.58
CA PHE A 16 -16.53 -8.11 1.52
C PHE A 16 -15.59 -9.30 1.71
N ASP A 17 -14.48 -9.26 0.99
CA ASP A 17 -13.37 -10.21 1.10
C ASP A 17 -12.00 -9.51 1.13
N HIS A 18 -10.93 -10.30 1.29
CA HIS A 18 -9.55 -9.81 1.32
C HIS A 18 -9.08 -9.18 0.00
N CYS A 19 -9.79 -9.40 -1.12
CA CYS A 19 -9.48 -8.77 -2.40
C CYS A 19 -10.19 -7.42 -2.56
N SER A 20 -11.39 -7.26 -2.00
CA SER A 20 -12.21 -6.06 -2.07
C SER A 20 -11.63 -4.92 -1.23
N ILE A 21 -11.18 -5.24 0.00
CA ILE A 21 -10.47 -4.33 0.89
C ILE A 21 -9.18 -5.04 1.28
N ARG A 22 -8.06 -4.54 0.74
CA ARG A 22 -6.73 -5.06 1.05
C ARG A 22 -6.20 -4.36 2.28
N VAL A 23 -6.08 -5.09 3.38
CA VAL A 23 -5.47 -4.61 4.62
C VAL A 23 -4.00 -5.01 4.62
N THR A 24 -3.13 -4.01 4.65
CA THR A 24 -1.68 -4.21 4.61
C THR A 24 -0.97 -3.39 5.66
N ALA A 25 0.25 -3.77 6.01
CA ALA A 25 1.14 -2.98 6.86
C ALA A 25 2.59 -2.98 6.32
N LEU A 26 3.41 -2.04 6.82
CA LEU A 26 4.82 -1.94 6.45
C LEU A 26 5.71 -3.03 7.07
N THR A 27 5.33 -3.56 8.24
CA THR A 27 6.09 -4.61 8.95
C THR A 27 5.28 -5.90 9.08
N GLY A 28 5.97 -7.03 9.17
CA GLY A 28 5.32 -8.34 9.37
C GLY A 28 4.54 -8.43 10.68
N ALA A 29 5.08 -7.87 11.77
CA ALA A 29 4.42 -7.87 13.07
C ALA A 29 3.10 -7.08 13.06
N ALA A 30 3.09 -5.90 12.44
CA ALA A 30 1.88 -5.10 12.29
C ALA A 30 0.87 -5.79 11.36
N ALA A 31 1.33 -6.35 10.23
CA ALA A 31 0.47 -7.05 9.28
C ALA A 31 -0.29 -8.22 9.93
N VAL A 32 0.40 -9.05 10.72
CA VAL A 32 -0.23 -10.15 11.47
C VAL A 32 -1.26 -9.62 12.47
N SER A 33 -0.95 -8.54 13.17
CA SER A 33 -1.82 -7.95 14.20
C SER A 33 -3.16 -7.44 13.64
N ILE A 34 -3.17 -7.02 12.37
CA ILE A 34 -4.38 -6.53 11.67
C ILE A 34 -5.01 -7.57 10.74
N PHE A 35 -4.61 -8.85 10.85
CA PHE A 35 -5.05 -9.94 9.97
C PHE A 35 -4.87 -9.64 8.47
N GLY A 36 -3.79 -8.94 8.13
CA GLY A 36 -3.43 -8.55 6.78
C GLY A 36 -2.14 -9.20 6.29
N GLU A 37 -1.55 -8.61 5.27
CA GLU A 37 -0.24 -9.00 4.72
C GLU A 37 0.70 -7.79 4.63
N THR A 38 1.99 -8.00 4.41
CA THR A 38 2.89 -6.85 4.22
C THR A 38 2.64 -6.20 2.86
N ILE A 39 2.77 -4.87 2.78
CA ILE A 39 2.63 -4.16 1.50
C ILE A 39 3.66 -4.62 0.46
N ASP A 40 4.84 -5.05 0.93
CA ASP A 40 5.90 -5.60 0.09
C ASP A 40 5.45 -6.89 -0.62
N THR A 41 4.77 -7.78 0.11
CA THR A 41 4.18 -9.00 -0.43
C THR A 41 3.00 -8.68 -1.35
N ALA A 42 2.02 -7.91 -0.85
CA ALA A 42 0.77 -7.63 -1.56
C ALA A 42 1.02 -6.98 -2.93
N ALA A 43 1.80 -5.89 -2.94
CA ALA A 43 2.05 -5.08 -4.14
C ALA A 43 3.29 -5.54 -4.91
N GLY A 44 3.96 -6.62 -4.49
CA GLY A 44 5.14 -7.16 -5.14
C GLY A 44 6.33 -6.20 -5.14
N LEU A 45 6.54 -5.43 -4.07
CA LEU A 45 7.60 -4.42 -4.00
C LEU A 45 9.01 -5.03 -3.98
N LEU A 46 9.16 -6.33 -3.73
CA LEU A 46 10.46 -7.01 -3.81
C LEU A 46 10.76 -7.57 -5.21
N LYS A 47 9.80 -7.55 -6.14
CA LYS A 47 10.01 -8.07 -7.50
C LYS A 47 11.01 -7.21 -8.27
N LYS A 48 11.96 -7.85 -8.95
CA LYS A 48 12.97 -7.16 -9.80
C LYS A 48 12.33 -6.45 -11.00
N ASN A 49 11.20 -6.94 -11.48
CA ASN A 49 10.43 -6.36 -12.58
C ASN A 49 8.95 -6.18 -12.19
N MET A 50 8.26 -5.26 -12.86
CA MET A 50 6.83 -5.00 -12.66
C MET A 50 5.94 -5.95 -13.50
N ASN A 51 6.37 -7.21 -13.62
CA ASN A 51 5.62 -8.24 -14.32
C ASN A 51 4.66 -8.93 -13.34
N PHE A 52 3.38 -8.59 -13.47
CA PHE A 52 2.29 -9.20 -12.71
C PHE A 52 1.54 -10.19 -13.58
N THR A 53 1.22 -11.36 -13.02
CA THR A 53 0.43 -12.41 -13.69
C THR A 53 -1.00 -11.92 -13.93
N LEU A 54 -1.73 -12.60 -14.82
CA LEU A 54 -3.14 -12.28 -15.06
C LEU A 54 -3.95 -12.38 -13.76
N ASP A 55 -3.78 -13.48 -13.02
CA ASP A 55 -4.46 -13.71 -11.73
C ASP A 55 -4.18 -12.59 -10.72
N GLN A 56 -2.93 -12.09 -10.66
CA GLN A 56 -2.59 -10.96 -9.79
C GLN A 56 -3.34 -9.69 -10.21
N ARG A 57 -3.42 -9.42 -11.52
CA ARG A 57 -4.12 -8.25 -12.04
C ARG A 57 -5.62 -8.34 -11.78
N GLU A 58 -6.23 -9.50 -12.00
CA GLU A 58 -7.65 -9.75 -11.73
C GLU A 58 -7.97 -9.63 -10.23
N ALA A 59 -7.14 -10.22 -9.37
CA ALA A 59 -7.28 -10.09 -7.92
C ALA A 59 -7.14 -8.65 -7.44
N TRP A 60 -6.32 -7.83 -8.09
CA TRP A 60 -6.16 -6.41 -7.79
C TRP A 60 -7.24 -5.53 -8.43
N ALA A 61 -7.83 -5.92 -9.56
CA ALA A 61 -8.95 -5.22 -10.18
C ALA A 61 -10.22 -5.25 -9.31
N ARG A 62 -10.34 -6.26 -8.45
CA ARG A 62 -11.40 -6.37 -7.43
C ARG A 62 -11.21 -5.42 -6.25
N THR A 63 -9.99 -4.92 -6.02
CA THR A 63 -9.68 -4.00 -4.92
C THR A 63 -10.44 -2.68 -5.07
N ARG A 64 -11.24 -2.34 -4.06
CA ARG A 64 -11.93 -1.05 -3.91
C ARG A 64 -11.16 -0.10 -2.99
N LEU A 65 -10.48 -0.66 -1.98
CA LEU A 65 -9.72 0.08 -0.99
C LEU A 65 -8.44 -0.67 -0.63
N LEU A 66 -7.32 0.04 -0.61
CA LEU A 66 -6.04 -0.44 -0.10
C LEU A 66 -5.70 0.34 1.17
N ILE A 67 -5.51 -0.37 2.28
CA ILE A 67 -5.13 0.18 3.58
C ILE A 67 -3.68 -0.18 3.83
N VAL A 68 -2.87 0.82 4.17
CA VAL A 68 -1.43 0.68 4.43
C VAL A 68 -1.17 1.24 5.82
N ASP A 69 -1.06 0.34 6.79
CA ASP A 69 -0.76 0.66 8.18
C ASP A 69 0.75 0.75 8.44
N GLU A 70 1.11 1.42 9.53
CA GLU A 70 2.50 1.72 9.90
C GLU A 70 3.28 2.51 8.83
N VAL A 71 2.62 3.50 8.21
CA VAL A 71 3.24 4.38 7.19
C VAL A 71 4.40 5.23 7.75
N SER A 72 4.55 5.33 9.07
CA SER A 72 5.69 5.95 9.74
C SER A 72 7.02 5.31 9.36
N PHE A 73 7.03 3.99 9.10
CA PHE A 73 8.20 3.23 8.63
C PHE A 73 8.39 3.30 7.11
N MET A 74 7.56 4.05 6.38
CA MET A 74 7.66 4.19 4.92
C MET A 74 8.81 5.13 4.54
N SER A 75 9.64 4.71 3.59
CA SER A 75 10.60 5.58 2.92
C SER A 75 10.04 6.19 1.64
N CYS A 76 10.61 7.31 1.20
CA CYS A 76 10.25 7.93 -0.08
C CYS A 76 10.43 6.98 -1.27
N GLY A 77 11.54 6.23 -1.29
CA GLY A 77 11.82 5.24 -2.33
C GLY A 77 10.78 4.11 -2.38
N LYS A 78 10.37 3.59 -1.21
CA LYS A 78 9.32 2.57 -1.13
C LYS A 78 7.97 3.10 -1.60
N LEU A 79 7.62 4.35 -1.27
CA LEU A 79 6.38 4.97 -1.74
C LEU A 79 6.35 5.15 -3.26
N ILE A 80 7.47 5.60 -3.86
CA ILE A 80 7.61 5.71 -5.32
C ILE A 80 7.44 4.33 -5.99
N ARG A 81 8.09 3.29 -5.45
CA ARG A 81 7.97 1.94 -5.98
C ARG A 81 6.56 1.38 -5.85
N LEU A 82 5.89 1.64 -4.72
CA LEU A 82 4.49 1.29 -4.53
C LEU A 82 3.61 1.96 -5.59
N HIS A 83 3.79 3.25 -5.84
CA HIS A 83 3.10 3.98 -6.88
C HIS A 83 3.28 3.34 -8.27
N GLN A 84 4.51 3.01 -8.66
CA GLN A 84 4.81 2.38 -9.94
C GLN A 84 4.18 0.98 -10.06
N ASN A 85 4.31 0.15 -9.02
CA ASN A 85 3.74 -1.20 -9.00
C ASN A 85 2.21 -1.18 -9.08
N LEU A 86 1.55 -0.26 -8.38
CA LEU A 86 0.09 -0.14 -8.41
C LEU A 86 -0.44 0.29 -9.79
N ARG A 87 0.26 1.22 -10.47
CA ARG A 87 -0.04 1.59 -11.87
C ARG A 87 0.11 0.39 -12.80
N ALA A 88 1.19 -0.38 -12.62
CA ALA A 88 1.43 -1.59 -13.39
C ALA A 88 0.36 -2.66 -13.12
N LEU A 89 -0.03 -2.90 -11.86
CA LEU A 89 -1.09 -3.84 -11.47
C LEU A 89 -2.43 -3.50 -12.11
N LYS A 90 -2.85 -2.24 -12.02
CA LYS A 90 -4.15 -1.76 -12.54
C LYS A 90 -4.14 -1.44 -14.04
N GLN A 91 -2.97 -1.47 -14.68
CA GLN A 91 -2.74 -1.03 -16.06
C GLN A 91 -3.23 0.39 -16.33
N ASN A 92 -3.23 1.23 -15.30
CA ASN A 92 -3.61 2.64 -15.41
C ASN A 92 -2.38 3.48 -15.04
N TYR A 93 -1.69 3.97 -16.07
CA TYR A 93 -0.47 4.73 -15.88
C TYR A 93 -0.72 6.24 -15.77
N THR A 94 -1.92 6.75 -15.96
CA THR A 94 -2.17 8.20 -15.85
C THR A 94 -2.62 8.60 -14.45
N ALA A 95 -3.29 7.69 -13.72
CA ALA A 95 -3.78 7.96 -12.38
C ALA A 95 -2.72 7.73 -11.29
N LEU A 96 -2.78 8.55 -10.24
CA LEU A 96 -2.00 8.36 -9.01
C LEU A 96 -2.32 6.98 -8.41
N TYR A 97 -1.29 6.20 -8.10
CA TYR A 97 -1.41 4.82 -7.59
C TYR A 97 -2.30 3.92 -8.48
N GLY A 98 -2.33 4.16 -9.79
CA GLY A 98 -3.21 3.42 -10.71
C GLY A 98 -4.70 3.68 -10.51
N GLY A 99 -5.07 4.70 -9.73
CA GLY A 99 -6.45 5.02 -9.38
C GLY A 99 -7.03 4.09 -8.31
N PHE A 100 -6.20 3.48 -7.46
CA PHE A 100 -6.69 2.83 -6.24
C PHE A 100 -7.05 3.87 -5.19
N ASN A 101 -8.16 3.65 -4.48
CA ASN A 101 -8.44 4.39 -3.25
C ASN A 101 -7.53 3.84 -2.15
N MET A 102 -6.81 4.73 -1.49
CA MET A 102 -5.81 4.37 -0.50
C MET A 102 -6.09 5.05 0.83
N VAL A 103 -5.84 4.33 1.92
CA VAL A 103 -5.81 4.87 3.27
C VAL A 103 -4.44 4.55 3.85
N PHE A 104 -3.71 5.60 4.23
CA PHE A 104 -2.46 5.47 4.98
C PHE A 104 -2.75 5.69 6.46
N CYS A 105 -2.33 4.75 7.29
CA CYS A 105 -2.46 4.81 8.74
C CYS A 105 -1.07 4.69 9.37
N GLY A 106 -0.88 5.35 10.51
CA GLY A 106 0.35 5.25 11.29
C GLY A 106 0.55 6.45 12.21
N ASP A 107 1.49 6.32 13.12
CA ASP A 107 1.94 7.39 14.01
C ASP A 107 3.40 7.74 13.71
N PHE A 108 3.62 8.94 13.17
CA PHE A 108 4.94 9.45 12.80
C PHE A 108 5.81 9.86 14.00
N ARG A 109 5.29 9.77 15.23
CA ARG A 109 6.05 9.99 16.47
C ARG A 109 6.70 8.71 17.01
N GLN A 110 6.60 7.61 16.28
CA GLN A 110 7.31 6.35 16.55
C GLN A 110 8.76 6.41 16.04
N LEU A 111 9.50 5.29 16.19
CA LEU A 111 10.88 5.14 15.72
C LEU A 111 11.02 5.44 14.22
N GLU A 112 12.19 5.96 13.82
CA GLU A 112 12.49 6.21 12.41
C GLU A 112 12.52 4.90 11.59
N PRO A 113 12.26 4.97 10.26
CA PRO A 113 12.47 3.83 9.36
C PRO A 113 13.86 3.20 9.54
N ILE A 114 13.91 1.87 9.59
CA ILE A 114 15.16 1.15 9.82
C ILE A 114 16.01 1.21 8.54
N GLY A 115 17.07 2.01 8.55
CA GLY A 115 18.11 2.02 7.51
C GLY A 115 18.61 3.41 7.16
N LYS A 116 19.89 3.68 7.39
CA LYS A 116 20.56 4.99 7.18
C LYS A 116 20.60 5.51 5.74
N LYS A 117 20.03 4.78 4.76
CA LYS A 117 20.19 5.09 3.32
C LYS A 117 18.91 5.57 2.64
N GLU A 118 17.75 5.44 3.27
CA GLU A 118 16.49 5.84 2.64
C GLU A 118 15.86 7.00 3.41
N VAL A 119 15.44 8.04 2.68
CA VAL A 119 14.82 9.24 3.25
C VAL A 119 13.44 8.87 3.82
N PRO A 120 13.20 9.06 5.13
CA PRO A 120 11.89 8.85 5.73
C PRO A 120 10.83 9.75 5.10
N LEU A 121 9.61 9.25 4.96
CA LEU A 121 8.52 9.99 4.30
C LEU A 121 8.26 11.37 4.93
N TYR A 122 8.38 11.49 6.25
CA TYR A 122 8.13 12.73 7.00
C TYR A 122 9.30 13.72 7.00
N MET A 123 10.47 13.35 6.46
CA MET A 123 11.65 14.24 6.35
C MET A 123 11.79 14.89 4.97
N ALA A 124 10.98 14.50 3.99
CA ALA A 124 11.13 14.91 2.59
C ALA A 124 11.02 16.44 2.33
N HIS A 125 10.51 17.22 3.29
CA HIS A 125 10.44 18.69 3.17
C HIS A 125 11.72 19.42 3.61
N GLY A 126 12.69 18.75 4.25
CA GLY A 126 13.93 19.37 4.75
C GLY A 126 15.17 19.21 3.87
N GLU A 127 15.17 18.26 2.94
CA GLU A 127 16.33 17.89 2.11
C GLU A 127 16.04 17.94 0.60
N ALA A 128 14.99 18.66 0.18
CA ALA A 128 14.63 18.80 -1.24
C ALA A 128 15.65 19.60 -2.08
N GLU A 129 16.76 20.06 -1.51
CA GLU A 129 17.87 20.71 -2.23
C GLU A 129 19.00 19.76 -2.65
N GLN A 130 18.94 18.44 -2.38
CA GLN A 130 20.05 17.52 -2.70
C GLN A 130 19.67 16.20 -3.38
N LEU A 131 18.49 16.11 -4.00
CA LEU A 131 18.14 14.99 -4.91
C LEU A 131 17.99 15.46 -6.35
#